data_AF-A0A6G3XVF2-F1
#
_entry.id   AF-A0A6G3XVF2-F1
#
_cell.length_a   1.000
_cell.length_b   1.000
_cell.length_c   1.000
_cell.angle_alpha   90.00
_cell.angle_beta   90.00
_cell.angle_gamma   90.00
#
_symmetry.space_group_name_H-M   'P 1'
#
loop_
_entity.id
_entity.type
_entity.pdbx_description
1 polymer ?
#
loop_
_entity_poly.entity_id
_entity_poly.type
_entity_poly.pdbx_seq_one_letter_code
_entity_poly.pdbx_strand_id
1 'polypeptide(L)'
;KQAFNDVLDAAPEEVHLGIRTLGADYPGEDRKVGCKDTKQLYPVGPLDRTEAKAAVATLAPTGFTPIGPALLGAADDLEGGEGSRRIVLITDGEDTCGPLDP
;
A
#
# COMPACT_ATOMS: atom_id res chain seq x y z
N LYS A 1 5.58 -0.63 -11.13
CA LYS A 1 6.73 -0.06 -10.38
C LYS A 1 7.07 1.37 -10.80
N GLN A 2 7.08 1.73 -12.09
CA GLN A 2 7.36 3.12 -12.53
C GLN A 2 6.47 4.17 -11.86
N ALA A 3 5.14 4.00 -11.91
CA ALA A 3 4.20 4.94 -11.29
C ALA A 3 4.47 5.16 -9.78
N PHE A 4 4.99 4.14 -9.10
CA PHE A 4 5.35 4.24 -7.69
C PHE A 4 6.59 5.13 -7.50
N ASN A 5 7.61 4.94 -8.34
CA ASN A 5 8.80 5.77 -8.32
C ASN A 5 8.47 7.23 -8.63
N ASP A 6 7.55 7.48 -9.57
CA ASP A 6 7.11 8.83 -9.91
C ASP A 6 6.41 9.52 -8.73
N VAL A 7 5.56 8.80 -8.00
CA VAL A 7 4.92 9.31 -6.76
C VAL A 7 5.96 9.61 -5.70
N LEU A 8 6.93 8.70 -5.51
CA LEU A 8 8.02 8.95 -4.58
C LEU A 8 8.76 10.22 -4.99
N ASP A 9 9.24 10.33 -6.24
CA ASP A 9 10.02 11.49 -6.70
C ASP A 9 9.25 12.82 -6.67
N ALA A 10 7.92 12.80 -6.82
CA ALA A 10 7.07 13.98 -6.74
C ALA A 10 6.67 14.39 -5.31
N ALA A 11 6.82 13.50 -4.32
CA ALA A 11 6.49 13.81 -2.93
C ALA A 11 7.44 14.90 -2.38
N PRO A 12 6.94 16.00 -1.79
CA PRO A 12 7.79 17.01 -1.13
C PRO A 12 8.66 16.43 0.00
N GLU A 13 9.74 17.09 0.39
CA GLU A 13 10.60 16.59 1.48
C GLU A 13 9.92 16.67 2.86
N GLU A 14 8.95 17.58 3.01
CA GLU A 14 8.27 17.85 4.27
C GLU A 14 7.11 16.89 4.56
N VAL A 15 6.74 16.04 3.60
CA VAL A 15 5.64 15.09 3.82
C VAL A 15 6.13 13.84 4.53
N HIS A 16 5.36 13.41 5.54
CA HIS A 16 5.50 12.07 6.06
C HIS A 16 4.81 11.09 5.11
N LEU A 17 5.55 10.11 4.61
CA LEU A 17 5.07 9.15 3.62
C LEU A 17 5.22 7.73 4.16
N GLY A 18 4.19 6.92 3.96
CA GLY A 18 4.21 5.47 4.19
C GLY A 18 3.86 4.72 2.91
N ILE A 19 4.19 3.42 2.87
CA ILE A 19 3.84 2.53 1.77
C ILE A 19 3.13 1.31 2.33
N ARG A 20 1.93 1.04 1.82
CA ARG A 20 1.17 -0.18 2.11
C ARG A 20 0.96 -0.98 0.83
N THR A 21 1.14 -2.29 0.92
CA THR A 21 0.93 -3.23 -0.18
C THR A 21 -0.48 -3.79 -0.19
N LEU A 22 -0.87 -4.28 -1.36
CA LEU A 22 -2.05 -5.08 -1.62
C LEU A 22 -1.57 -6.37 -2.31
N GLY A 23 -1.92 -7.54 -1.78
CA GLY A 23 -1.64 -8.83 -2.41
C GLY A 23 -0.17 -9.07 -2.75
N ALA A 24 0.74 -8.92 -1.79
CA ALA A 24 2.18 -9.04 -2.04
C ALA A 24 2.84 -10.27 -1.38
N ASP A 25 2.21 -10.88 -0.37
CA ASP A 25 2.84 -11.89 0.48
C ASP A 25 2.18 -13.29 0.35
N TYR A 26 0.93 -13.40 -0.13
CA TYR A 26 0.18 -14.67 -0.19
C TYR A 26 0.06 -15.25 -1.61
N PRO A 27 0.89 -16.22 -2.02
CA PRO A 27 0.87 -16.79 -3.38
C PRO A 27 -0.17 -17.90 -3.58
N GLY A 28 -0.98 -18.24 -2.57
CA GLY A 28 -1.96 -19.32 -2.66
C GLY A 28 -3.25 -18.92 -3.36
N GLU A 29 -4.23 -19.82 -3.37
CA GLU A 29 -5.54 -19.60 -4.02
C GLU A 29 -6.70 -19.43 -3.02
N ASP A 30 -6.44 -19.47 -1.71
CA ASP A 30 -7.49 -19.23 -0.71
C ASP A 30 -7.86 -17.75 -0.66
N ARG A 31 -9.00 -17.42 -1.26
CA ARG A 31 -9.56 -16.06 -1.27
C ARG A 31 -9.70 -15.48 0.14
N LYS A 32 -10.05 -16.26 1.17
CA LYS A 32 -10.23 -15.73 2.54
C LYS A 32 -8.89 -15.31 3.16
N VAL A 33 -7.79 -15.92 2.74
CA VAL A 33 -6.44 -15.59 3.18
C VAL A 33 -5.88 -14.46 2.33
N GLY A 34 -5.94 -14.59 1.00
CA GLY A 34 -5.45 -13.57 0.07
C GLY A 34 -6.14 -12.23 0.21
N CYS A 35 -7.45 -12.22 0.52
CA CYS A 35 -8.17 -10.97 0.77
C CYS A 35 -7.85 -10.28 2.11
N LYS A 36 -6.92 -10.83 2.89
CA LYS A 36 -6.34 -10.16 4.08
C LYS A 36 -4.89 -9.74 3.85
N ASP A 37 -4.34 -10.02 2.68
CA ASP A 37 -2.94 -9.76 2.33
C ASP A 37 -2.72 -8.27 2.05
N THR A 38 -2.48 -7.53 3.12
CA THR A 38 -2.01 -6.16 3.08
C THR A 38 -1.02 -5.91 4.20
N LYS A 39 0.03 -5.17 3.91
CA LYS A 39 1.10 -4.91 4.86
C LYS A 39 1.67 -3.51 4.71
N GLN A 40 1.96 -2.86 5.84
CA GLN A 40 2.79 -1.66 5.82
C GLN A 40 4.22 -2.08 5.47
N LEU A 41 4.61 -1.79 4.23
CA LEU A 41 5.93 -2.08 3.69
C LEU A 41 6.96 -1.04 4.15
N TYR A 42 6.53 0.22 4.24
CA TYR A 42 7.35 1.34 4.69
C TYR A 42 6.52 2.16 5.68
N PRO A 43 6.99 2.36 6.92
CA PRO A 43 6.24 3.08 7.94
C PRO A 43 6.04 4.55 7.58
N VAL A 44 4.94 5.14 8.05
CA VAL A 44 4.70 6.58 7.87
C VAL A 44 5.73 7.38 8.67
N GLY A 45 6.51 8.19 7.97
CA GLY A 45 7.54 9.04 8.58
C GLY A 45 8.28 9.88 7.53
N PRO A 46 9.38 10.54 7.91
CA PRO A 46 10.25 11.23 6.96
C PRO A 46 10.69 10.29 5.84
N LEU A 47 10.65 10.77 4.60
CA LEU A 47 10.87 9.93 3.43
C LEU A 47 12.36 9.75 3.11
N ASP A 48 12.89 8.55 3.32
CA ASP A 48 14.10 8.08 2.64
C ASP A 48 13.70 7.47 1.29
N ARG A 49 13.96 8.21 0.21
CA ARG A 49 13.61 7.80 -1.16
C ARG A 49 14.34 6.54 -1.59
N THR A 50 15.58 6.35 -1.13
CA THR A 50 16.41 5.21 -1.53
C THR A 50 15.86 3.95 -0.89
N GLU A 51 15.57 4.00 0.41
CA GLU A 51 14.97 2.89 1.14
C GLU A 51 13.57 2.55 0.62
N ALA A 52 12.72 3.57 0.42
CA ALA A 52 11.37 3.38 -0.12
C ALA A 52 11.39 2.73 -1.52
N LYS A 53 12.26 3.18 -2.43
CA LYS A 53 12.43 2.59 -3.76
C LYS A 53 12.96 1.16 -3.68
N ALA A 54 13.90 0.89 -2.78
CA ALA A 54 14.42 -0.46 -2.57
C ALA A 54 13.33 -1.42 -2.06
N ALA A 55 12.49 -0.99 -1.11
CA ALA A 55 11.38 -1.77 -0.61
C ALA A 55 10.36 -2.10 -1.71
N VAL A 56 9.99 -1.13 -2.54
CA VAL A 56 9.08 -1.34 -3.68
C VAL A 56 9.69 -2.28 -4.73
N ALA A 57 11.00 -2.26 -4.90
CA ALA A 57 11.69 -3.11 -5.87
C ALA A 57 11.58 -4.60 -5.54
N THR A 58 11.41 -4.98 -4.26
CA THR A 58 11.29 -6.40 -3.84
C THR A 58 9.90 -6.99 -4.11
N LEU A 59 8.88 -6.17 -4.33
CA LEU A 59 7.51 -6.62 -4.47
C LEU A 59 7.30 -7.50 -5.71
N ALA A 60 6.58 -8.61 -5.51
CA ALA A 60 6.06 -9.48 -6.55
C ALA A 60 4.53 -9.55 -6.40
N PRO A 61 3.77 -9.43 -7.49
CA PRO A 61 2.32 -9.54 -7.41
C PRO A 61 1.90 -10.97 -7.07
N THR A 62 1.01 -11.11 -6.10
CA THR A 62 0.27 -12.35 -5.82
C THR A 62 -1.19 -12.08 -6.14
N GLY A 63 -1.90 -13.02 -6.77
CA GLY A 63 -3.07 -12.73 -7.63
C GLY A 63 -4.34 -12.11 -7.00
N PHE A 64 -4.31 -11.68 -5.74
CA PHE A 64 -5.44 -11.04 -5.06
C PHE A 64 -5.23 -9.53 -4.90
N THR A 65 -6.32 -8.76 -4.97
CA THR A 65 -6.30 -7.29 -4.91
C THR A 65 -7.22 -6.81 -3.78
N PRO A 66 -6.80 -6.91 -2.50
CA PRO A 66 -7.62 -6.53 -1.34
C PRO A 66 -7.70 -5.01 -1.13
N ILE A 67 -8.36 -4.29 -2.03
CA ILE A 67 -8.41 -2.82 -2.00
C ILE A 67 -9.04 -2.30 -0.70
N GLY A 68 -10.22 -2.81 -0.32
CA GLY A 68 -10.91 -2.37 0.91
C GLY A 68 -10.06 -2.55 2.18
N PRO A 69 -9.60 -3.77 2.50
CA PRO A 69 -8.68 -4.02 3.62
C PRO A 69 -7.41 -3.16 3.59
N ALA A 70 -6.80 -2.96 2.42
CA ALA A 70 -5.61 -2.14 2.29
C ALA A 70 -5.88 -0.65 2.60
N LEU A 71 -7.03 -0.12 2.16
CA LEU A 71 -7.42 1.26 2.47
C LEU A 71 -7.74 1.47 3.95
N LEU A 72 -8.37 0.49 4.61
CA LEU A 72 -8.58 0.51 6.06
C LEU A 72 -7.25 0.51 6.81
N GLY A 73 -6.35 -0.42 6.47
CA GLY A 73 -5.00 -0.45 7.06
C GLY A 73 -4.19 0.82 6.79
N ALA A 74 -4.36 1.46 5.63
CA ALA A 74 -3.72 2.74 5.33
C ALA A 74 -4.29 3.89 6.16
N ALA A 75 -5.58 3.84 6.52
CA ALA A 75 -6.17 4.79 7.45
C ALA A 75 -5.57 4.64 8.86
N ASP A 76 -5.43 3.40 9.33
CA ASP A 76 -4.79 3.08 10.61
C ASP A 76 -3.32 3.54 10.64
N ASP A 77 -2.58 3.32 9.54
CA ASP A 77 -1.18 3.75 9.41
C ASP A 77 -1.01 5.28 9.54
N LEU A 78 -2.05 6.07 9.26
CA LEU A 78 -2.05 7.53 9.30
C LEU A 78 -2.59 8.11 10.63
N GLU A 79 -2.95 7.26 11.59
CA GLU A 79 -3.37 7.69 12.92
C GLU A 79 -2.24 8.45 13.65
N GLY A 80 -2.61 9.40 14.50
CA GLY A 80 -1.66 10.18 15.31
C GLY A 80 -0.92 11.31 14.58
N GLY A 81 -0.99 11.40 13.25
CA GLY A 81 -0.44 12.53 12.50
C GLY A 81 -1.30 13.80 12.61
N GLU A 82 -0.66 14.97 12.72
CA GLU A 82 -1.33 16.27 12.60
C GLU A 82 -1.32 16.73 11.12
N GLY A 83 -2.44 17.25 10.62
CA GLY A 83 -2.54 17.81 9.26
C GLY A 83 -3.36 17.00 8.27
N SER A 84 -3.26 17.35 6.97
CA SER A 84 -4.06 16.75 5.91
C SER A 84 -3.56 15.36 5.54
N ARG A 85 -4.45 14.37 5.51
CA ARG A 85 -4.17 12.99 5.12
C ARG A 85 -4.59 12.75 3.67
N ARG A 86 -3.75 12.07 2.89
CA ARG A 86 -4.02 11.73 1.49
C ARG A 86 -3.56 10.30 1.23
N ILE A 87 -4.38 9.53 0.51
CA ILE A 87 -4.04 8.17 0.07
C ILE A 87 -3.98 8.19 -1.46
N VAL A 88 -2.87 7.71 -2.01
CA VAL A 88 -2.70 7.50 -3.45
C VAL A 88 -2.74 5.99 -3.70
N LEU A 89 -3.79 5.51 -4.34
CA LEU A 89 -3.95 4.10 -4.68
C LEU A 89 -3.35 3.84 -6.07
N ILE A 90 -2.40 2.90 -6.15
CA ILE A 90 -1.80 2.44 -7.41
C ILE A 90 -2.21 0.98 -7.60
N THR A 91 -3.11 0.74 -8.54
CA THR A 91 -3.69 -0.56 -8.87
C THR A 91 -4.05 -0.59 -10.36
N ASP A 92 -4.18 -1.78 -10.94
CA ASP A 92 -4.78 -2.00 -12.26
C ASP A 92 -6.31 -1.87 -12.26
N GLY A 93 -6.94 -1.77 -11.07
CA GLY A 93 -8.33 -1.35 -10.88
C GLY A 93 -9.32 -2.48 -10.67
N GLU A 94 -8.90 -3.74 -10.72
CA GLU A 94 -9.78 -4.89 -10.47
C GLU A 94 -9.74 -5.30 -8.99
N ASP A 95 -10.80 -4.98 -8.24
CA ASP A 95 -10.98 -5.50 -6.88
C ASP A 95 -11.48 -6.95 -6.93
N THR A 96 -10.57 -7.90 -6.74
CA THR A 96 -10.88 -9.34 -6.71
C THR A 96 -11.39 -9.82 -5.33
N CYS A 97 -11.50 -8.90 -4.38
CA CYS A 97 -11.86 -9.16 -2.98
C CYS A 97 -13.15 -8.46 -2.52
N GLY A 98 -13.79 -7.68 -3.39
CA GLY A 98 -14.92 -6.81 -3.06
C GLY A 98 -16.15 -7.51 -2.46
N PRO A 99 -17.16 -6.71 -2.08
CA PRO A 99 -17.21 -6.10 -0.75
C PRO A 99 -17.09 -7.15 0.37
N LEU A 100 -16.40 -6.78 1.45
CA LEU A 100 -16.50 -7.55 2.70
C LEU A 100 -17.98 -7.56 3.10
N ASP A 101 -18.56 -8.73 3.35
CA ASP A 101 -19.90 -8.82 3.95
C ASP A 101 -19.95 -7.87 5.16
N PRO A 102 -21.00 -7.03 5.28
CA PRO A 102 -21.12 -6.04 6.35
C PRO A 102 -21.15 -6.66 7.76
#